data_AF-A0A1R1PSV8-F1
#
_entry.id   AF-A0A1R1PSV8-F1
#
_cell.length_a   1.000
_cell.length_b   1.000
_cell.length_c   1.000
_cell.angle_alpha   90.00
_cell.angle_beta   90.00
_cell.angle_gamma   90.00
#
_symmetry.space_group_name_H-M   'P 1'
#
loop_
_entity.id
_entity.type
_entity.pdbx_description
1 polymer ?
#
loop_
_entity_poly.entity_id
_entity_poly.type
_entity_poly.pdbx_seq_one_letter_code
_entity_poly.pdbx_strand_id
1 'polypeptide(L)'
;MSTYELLYFPMNLGRANITRIMLNSAGATLKSACPAWPAEKENMPYGRLPVLVETKADGSKFTLCESQAIERYIARKYGFLPADLEQSAIAESYVDNIVDSIDLFYKHHYVEKNDASKEAVQKAVKYLISRHEPILAANPSGHYIGNKLSYPDIYLYHLYFMLTETGLTDFINESTAPHITKLAKSLAALPAVQ
;
A
#
# COMPACT_ATOMS: atom_id res chain seq x y z
N MET A 1 -17.21 -5.53 17.35
CA MET A 1 -16.44 -4.89 16.26
C MET A 1 -16.31 -5.88 15.13
N SER A 2 -16.14 -5.42 13.88
CA SER A 2 -15.92 -6.32 12.76
C SER A 2 -14.58 -7.05 12.88
N THR A 3 -14.52 -8.28 12.35
CA THR A 3 -13.29 -9.05 12.16
C THR A 3 -13.03 -9.23 10.68
N TYR A 4 -11.77 -9.41 10.30
CA TYR A 4 -11.36 -9.49 8.90
C TYR A 4 -10.55 -10.75 8.64
N GLU A 5 -10.80 -11.37 7.50
CA GLU A 5 -9.94 -12.37 6.89
C GLU A 5 -9.41 -11.84 5.57
N LEU A 6 -8.09 -11.84 5.39
CA LEU A 6 -7.43 -11.42 4.15
C LEU A 6 -6.78 -12.63 3.49
N LEU A 7 -7.37 -13.04 2.37
CA LEU A 7 -6.91 -14.17 1.57
C LEU A 7 -5.84 -13.68 0.59
N TYR A 8 -4.60 -14.14 0.76
CA TYR A 8 -3.48 -13.81 -0.13
C TYR A 8 -2.31 -14.77 0.05
N PHE A 9 -1.35 -14.74 -0.89
CA PHE A 9 -0.09 -15.45 -0.75
C PHE A 9 0.69 -14.99 0.50
N PRO A 10 1.49 -15.89 1.13
CA PRO A 10 2.25 -15.59 2.34
C PRO A 10 3.50 -14.76 2.02
N MET A 11 3.31 -13.52 1.54
CA MET A 11 4.38 -12.59 1.17
C MET A 11 4.05 -11.16 1.57
N ASN A 12 5.10 -10.37 1.86
CA ASN A 12 5.00 -8.97 2.28
C ASN A 12 5.33 -7.98 1.15
N LEU A 13 5.97 -8.46 0.08
CA LEU A 13 6.25 -7.67 -1.14
C LEU A 13 5.08 -7.68 -2.13
N GLY A 14 3.87 -8.07 -1.70
CA GLY A 14 2.70 -8.18 -2.58
C GLY A 14 1.59 -7.21 -2.20
N ARG A 15 0.58 -7.12 -3.07
CA ARG A 15 -0.50 -6.12 -3.01
C ARG A 15 -1.30 -6.12 -1.70
N ALA A 16 -1.39 -7.26 -1.02
CA ALA A 16 -2.13 -7.36 0.25
C ALA A 16 -1.45 -6.63 1.43
N ASN A 17 -0.15 -6.31 1.32
CA ASN A 17 0.60 -5.73 2.43
C ASN A 17 0.03 -4.39 2.89
N ILE A 18 -0.43 -3.56 1.94
CA ILE A 18 -1.05 -2.26 2.20
C ILE A 18 -2.32 -2.44 3.06
N THR A 19 -3.17 -3.40 2.71
CA THR A 19 -4.38 -3.72 3.49
C THR A 19 -4.03 -4.21 4.90
N ARG A 20 -2.99 -5.04 5.05
CA ARG A 20 -2.52 -5.51 6.37
C ARG A 20 -2.11 -4.34 7.26
N ILE A 21 -1.28 -3.43 6.73
CA ILE A 21 -0.83 -2.24 7.46
C ILE A 21 -2.03 -1.40 7.90
N MET A 22 -2.98 -1.11 7.00
CA MET A 22 -4.17 -0.33 7.35
C MET A 22 -4.99 -0.95 8.48
N LEU A 23 -5.30 -2.25 8.38
CA LEU A 23 -6.12 -2.94 9.37
C LEU A 23 -5.41 -3.04 10.72
N ASN A 24 -4.10 -3.33 10.71
CA ASN A 24 -3.30 -3.33 11.93
C ASN A 24 -3.22 -1.94 12.57
N SER A 25 -3.00 -0.89 11.77
CA SER A 25 -2.97 0.50 12.24
C SER A 25 -4.32 0.97 12.79
N ALA A 26 -5.42 0.39 12.29
CA ALA A 26 -6.76 0.62 12.81
C ALA A 26 -7.10 -0.22 14.07
N GLY A 27 -6.18 -1.07 14.54
CA GLY A 27 -6.42 -1.98 15.65
C GLY A 27 -7.46 -3.07 15.35
N ALA A 28 -7.69 -3.37 14.06
CA ALA A 28 -8.67 -4.36 13.64
C ALA A 28 -8.17 -5.80 13.89
N THR A 29 -9.09 -6.70 14.25
CA THR A 29 -8.77 -8.12 14.32
C THR A 29 -8.67 -8.71 12.92
N LEU A 30 -7.45 -8.97 12.47
CA LEU A 30 -7.14 -9.49 11.14
C LEU A 30 -6.57 -10.91 11.23
N LYS A 31 -7.14 -11.82 10.44
CA LYS A 31 -6.57 -13.13 10.12
C LYS A 31 -6.07 -13.11 8.67
N SER A 32 -4.79 -13.40 8.45
CA SER A 32 -4.27 -13.65 7.10
C SER A 32 -4.31 -15.16 6.81
N ALA A 33 -4.78 -15.53 5.62
CA ALA A 33 -4.78 -16.92 5.17
C ALA A 33 -4.37 -17.02 3.70
N CYS A 34 -3.73 -18.13 3.33
CA CYS A 34 -3.42 -18.45 1.94
C CYS A 34 -4.34 -19.59 1.48
N PRO A 35 -5.25 -19.36 0.51
CA PRO A 35 -6.00 -20.44 -0.13
C PRO A 35 -5.07 -21.46 -0.80
N ALA A 36 -5.52 -22.71 -0.96
CA ALA A 36 -4.74 -23.71 -1.70
C ALA A 36 -4.70 -23.34 -3.19
N TRP A 37 -3.56 -22.84 -3.68
CA TRP A 37 -3.43 -22.36 -5.05
C TRP A 37 -2.68 -23.35 -5.95
N PRO A 38 -3.16 -23.65 -7.18
CA PRO A 38 -4.30 -23.05 -7.88
C PRO A 38 -5.66 -23.74 -7.63
N ALA A 39 -5.75 -24.76 -6.76
CA ALA A 39 -6.94 -25.59 -6.59
C ALA A 39 -8.22 -24.82 -6.20
N GLU A 40 -8.08 -23.77 -5.38
CA GLU A 40 -9.20 -22.93 -4.92
C GLU A 40 -9.40 -21.66 -5.76
N LYS A 41 -8.67 -21.50 -6.88
CA LYS A 41 -8.73 -20.29 -7.71
C LYS A 41 -10.15 -19.94 -8.14
N GLU A 42 -10.86 -20.90 -8.72
CA GLU A 42 -12.22 -20.69 -9.25
C GLU A 42 -13.26 -20.40 -8.15
N ASN A 43 -12.91 -20.65 -6.87
CA ASN A 43 -13.75 -20.31 -5.72
C ASN A 43 -13.60 -18.83 -5.31
N MET A 44 -12.55 -18.14 -5.77
CA MET A 44 -12.32 -16.73 -5.45
C MET A 44 -13.10 -15.83 -6.40
N PRO A 45 -13.59 -14.66 -5.93
CA PRO A 45 -14.14 -13.65 -6.83
C PRO A 45 -13.16 -13.33 -7.97
N TYR A 46 -13.66 -13.39 -9.21
CA TYR A 46 -12.88 -13.18 -10.44
C TYR A 46 -11.69 -14.15 -10.64
N GLY A 47 -11.58 -15.22 -9.86
CA GLY A 47 -10.43 -16.11 -9.89
C GLY A 47 -9.11 -15.43 -9.48
N ARG A 48 -9.17 -14.44 -8.58
CA ARG A 48 -8.04 -13.57 -8.21
C ARG A 48 -7.88 -13.40 -6.70
N LEU A 49 -6.70 -12.93 -6.33
CA LEU A 49 -6.33 -12.50 -4.98
C LEU A 49 -5.68 -11.10 -5.07
N PRO A 50 -5.76 -10.25 -4.03
CA PRO A 50 -6.33 -10.52 -2.70
C PRO A 50 -7.85 -10.46 -2.64
N VAL A 51 -8.40 -11.15 -1.63
CA VAL A 51 -9.82 -11.10 -1.24
C VAL A 51 -9.91 -10.76 0.25
N LEU A 52 -10.72 -9.75 0.58
CA LEU A 52 -11.08 -9.42 1.95
C LEU A 52 -12.46 -10.01 2.26
N VAL A 53 -12.57 -10.70 3.39
CA VAL A 53 -13.85 -11.09 3.99
C VAL A 53 -13.98 -10.36 5.33
N GLU A 54 -14.94 -9.45 5.41
CA GLU A 54 -15.32 -8.83 6.68
C GLU A 54 -16.51 -9.60 7.28
N THR A 55 -16.40 -9.97 8.56
CA THR A 55 -17.54 -10.39 9.38
C THR A 55 -17.93 -9.25 10.32
N LYS A 56 -19.14 -8.72 10.14
CA LYS A 56 -19.67 -7.61 10.94
C LYS A 56 -20.12 -8.08 12.32
N ALA A 57 -20.39 -7.12 13.21
CA ALA A 57 -20.86 -7.41 14.57
C ALA A 57 -22.19 -8.17 14.63
N ASP A 58 -23.04 -8.04 13.60
CA ASP A 58 -24.31 -8.76 13.46
C ASP A 58 -24.14 -10.16 12.83
N GLY A 59 -22.91 -10.58 12.53
CA GLY A 59 -22.58 -11.85 11.88
C GLY A 59 -22.71 -11.84 10.35
N SER A 60 -23.20 -10.75 9.74
CA SER A 60 -23.25 -10.64 8.29
C SER A 60 -21.84 -10.56 7.69
N LYS A 61 -21.67 -11.15 6.49
CA LYS A 61 -20.39 -11.18 5.79
C LYS A 61 -20.40 -10.28 4.56
N PHE A 62 -19.32 -9.54 4.37
CA PHE A 62 -19.04 -8.76 3.17
C PHE A 62 -17.74 -9.25 2.54
N THR A 63 -17.75 -9.56 1.24
CA THR A 63 -16.58 -10.06 0.51
C THR A 63 -16.23 -9.11 -0.63
N LEU A 64 -14.95 -8.76 -0.75
CA LEU A 64 -14.45 -7.84 -1.76
C LEU A 64 -13.11 -8.33 -2.31
N CYS A 65 -12.93 -8.24 -3.61
CA CYS A 65 -11.68 -8.57 -4.32
C CYS A 65 -11.15 -7.32 -5.03
N GLU A 66 -9.88 -7.38 -5.44
CA GLU A 66 -9.07 -6.28 -6.00
C GLU A 66 -8.49 -5.37 -4.91
N SER A 67 -7.15 -5.37 -4.78
CA SER A 67 -6.46 -4.77 -3.64
C SER A 67 -6.82 -3.30 -3.44
N GLN A 68 -6.82 -2.50 -4.50
CA GLN A 68 -7.12 -1.08 -4.37
C GLN A 68 -8.59 -0.80 -4.04
N ALA A 69 -9.53 -1.68 -4.43
CA ALA A 69 -10.92 -1.53 -4.03
C ALA A 69 -11.07 -1.82 -2.53
N ILE A 70 -10.41 -2.87 -2.04
CA ILE A 70 -10.32 -3.23 -0.62
C ILE A 70 -9.72 -2.07 0.18
N GLU A 71 -8.56 -1.57 -0.24
CA GLU A 71 -7.85 -0.49 0.46
C GLU A 71 -8.68 0.79 0.51
N ARG A 72 -9.32 1.19 -0.60
CA ARG A 72 -10.23 2.34 -0.64
C ARG A 72 -11.44 2.18 0.29
N TYR A 73 -11.96 0.95 0.43
CA TYR A 73 -13.03 0.64 1.39
C TYR A 73 -12.53 0.80 2.85
N ILE A 74 -11.39 0.19 3.18
CA ILE A 74 -10.77 0.26 4.51
C ILE A 74 -10.35 1.70 4.85
N ALA A 75 -9.81 2.44 3.89
CA ALA A 75 -9.35 3.80 4.07
C ALA A 75 -10.48 4.76 4.45
N ARG A 76 -11.62 4.67 3.76
CA ARG A 76 -12.82 5.45 4.12
C ARG A 76 -13.37 5.02 5.49
N LYS A 77 -13.41 3.72 5.76
CA LYS A 77 -13.99 3.16 6.99
C LYS A 77 -13.21 3.54 8.26
N TYR A 78 -11.89 3.59 8.17
CA TYR A 78 -11.01 3.83 9.33
C TYR A 78 -10.36 5.22 9.32
N GLY A 79 -10.74 6.10 8.39
CA GLY A 79 -10.28 7.48 8.37
C GLY A 79 -8.84 7.67 7.88
N PHE A 80 -8.33 6.79 7.03
CA PHE A 80 -7.08 6.99 6.30
C PHE A 80 -7.26 7.92 5.08
N LEU A 81 -8.50 8.21 4.71
CA LEU A 81 -8.85 9.25 3.75
C LEU A 81 -9.65 10.37 4.44
N PRO A 82 -9.48 11.63 4.00
CA PRO A 82 -10.36 12.72 4.40
C PRO A 82 -11.83 12.42 4.10
N ALA A 83 -12.71 12.90 4.97
CA ALA A 83 -14.16 12.86 4.75
C ALA A 83 -14.62 13.89 3.69
N ASP A 84 -13.86 14.99 3.55
CA ASP A 84 -14.09 15.97 2.49
C ASP A 84 -13.79 15.35 1.12
N LEU A 85 -14.71 15.52 0.17
CA LEU A 85 -14.66 14.88 -1.14
C LEU A 85 -13.41 15.30 -1.94
N GLU A 86 -13.10 16.59 -1.97
CA GLU A 86 -12.01 17.13 -2.77
C GLU A 86 -10.66 16.73 -2.20
N GLN A 87 -10.51 16.81 -0.88
CA GLN A 87 -9.29 16.36 -0.19
C GLN A 87 -9.10 14.84 -0.31
N SER A 88 -10.19 14.06 -0.28
CA SER A 88 -10.14 12.61 -0.52
C SER A 88 -9.66 12.30 -1.93
N ALA A 89 -10.22 12.99 -2.94
CA ALA A 89 -9.82 12.82 -4.34
C ALA A 89 -8.36 13.20 -4.58
N ILE A 90 -7.86 14.28 -3.94
CA ILE A 90 -6.44 14.65 -3.99
C ILE A 90 -5.56 13.53 -3.38
N ALA A 91 -5.92 13.01 -2.21
CA ALA A 91 -5.18 11.94 -1.56
C ALA A 91 -5.17 10.64 -2.40
N GLU A 92 -6.31 10.30 -3.02
CA GLU A 92 -6.41 9.17 -3.95
C GLU A 92 -5.56 9.40 -5.21
N SER A 93 -5.49 10.62 -5.74
CA SER A 93 -4.62 10.94 -6.88
C SER A 93 -3.13 10.74 -6.58
N TYR A 94 -2.71 11.01 -5.34
CA TYR A 94 -1.34 10.71 -4.90
C TYR A 94 -1.09 9.20 -4.87
N VAL A 95 -2.05 8.42 -4.38
CA VAL A 95 -1.96 6.95 -4.39
C VAL A 95 -1.84 6.43 -5.82
N ASP A 96 -2.71 6.88 -6.72
CA ASP A 96 -2.71 6.43 -8.11
C ASP A 96 -1.39 6.76 -8.82
N ASN A 97 -0.76 7.91 -8.52
CA ASN A 97 0.57 8.20 -9.06
C ASN A 97 1.69 7.34 -8.44
N ILE A 98 1.58 6.95 -7.17
CA ILE A 98 2.52 6.01 -6.52
C ILE A 98 2.39 4.61 -7.11
N VAL A 99 1.16 4.18 -7.43
CA VAL A 99 0.86 2.86 -8.03
C VAL A 99 1.66 2.63 -9.30
N ASP A 100 1.88 3.63 -10.15
CA ASP A 100 2.66 3.49 -11.39
C ASP A 100 4.07 2.92 -11.12
N SER A 101 4.72 3.40 -10.05
CA SER A 101 6.05 2.92 -9.64
C SER A 101 5.98 1.51 -9.05
N ILE A 102 4.93 1.21 -8.29
CA ILE A 102 4.68 -0.11 -7.69
C ILE A 102 4.42 -1.17 -8.78
N ASP A 103 3.61 -0.85 -9.79
CA ASP A 103 3.28 -1.78 -10.87
C ASP A 103 4.49 -2.07 -11.75
N LEU A 104 5.32 -1.06 -12.04
CA LEU A 104 6.61 -1.26 -12.69
C LEU A 104 7.56 -2.11 -11.84
N PHE A 105 7.59 -1.87 -10.53
CA PHE A 105 8.35 -2.71 -9.61
C PHE A 105 7.89 -4.16 -9.67
N TYR A 106 6.59 -4.45 -9.59
CA TYR A 106 6.06 -5.81 -9.69
C TYR A 106 6.39 -6.47 -11.04
N LYS A 107 6.28 -5.71 -12.13
CA LYS A 107 6.66 -6.19 -13.47
C LYS A 107 8.13 -6.58 -13.53
N HIS A 108 9.03 -5.74 -13.01
CA HIS A 108 10.44 -6.05 -12.92
C HIS A 108 10.70 -7.26 -12.01
N HIS A 109 10.22 -7.22 -10.77
CA HIS A 109 10.60 -8.16 -9.72
C HIS A 109 10.01 -9.56 -9.91
N TYR A 110 8.79 -9.67 -10.45
CA TYR A 110 8.11 -10.97 -10.59
C TYR A 110 8.08 -11.52 -12.02
N VAL A 111 8.23 -10.66 -13.05
CA VAL A 111 8.05 -11.07 -14.46
C VAL A 111 9.32 -10.92 -15.27
N GLU A 112 9.81 -9.69 -15.48
CA GLU A 112 10.81 -9.40 -16.52
C GLU A 112 12.27 -9.54 -16.07
N LYS A 113 12.60 -9.14 -14.83
CA LYS A 113 13.90 -9.34 -14.16
C LYS A 113 15.13 -9.01 -15.02
N ASN A 114 15.07 -7.95 -15.81
CA ASN A 114 16.15 -7.51 -16.70
C ASN A 114 16.47 -6.02 -16.54
N ASP A 115 17.57 -5.57 -17.14
CA ASP A 115 18.07 -4.20 -16.99
C ASP A 115 17.07 -3.15 -17.50
N ALA A 116 16.39 -3.40 -18.62
CA ALA A 116 15.41 -2.47 -19.16
C ALA A 116 14.22 -2.27 -18.20
N SER A 117 13.71 -3.35 -17.62
CA SER A 117 12.64 -3.29 -16.61
C SER A 117 13.12 -2.62 -15.31
N LYS A 118 14.38 -2.82 -14.90
CA LYS A 118 15.00 -2.14 -13.75
C LYS A 118 15.14 -0.63 -13.99
N GLU A 119 15.57 -0.24 -15.18
CA GLU A 119 15.67 1.16 -15.60
C GLU A 119 14.29 1.84 -15.60
N ALA A 120 13.26 1.14 -16.07
CA ALA A 120 11.88 1.64 -16.02
C ALA A 120 11.42 1.94 -14.58
N VAL A 121 11.71 1.04 -13.63
CA VAL A 121 11.47 1.28 -12.20
C VAL A 121 12.24 2.52 -11.72
N GLN A 122 13.53 2.61 -12.04
CA GLN A 122 14.36 3.75 -11.62
C GLN A 122 13.80 5.08 -12.14
N LYS A 123 13.38 5.12 -13.41
CA LYS A 123 12.80 6.32 -14.02
C LYS A 123 11.48 6.72 -13.37
N ALA A 124 10.61 5.75 -13.08
CA ALA A 124 9.35 5.99 -12.40
C ALA A 124 9.55 6.51 -10.97
N VAL A 125 10.46 5.90 -10.21
CA VAL A 125 10.80 6.35 -8.85
C VAL A 125 11.41 7.75 -8.86
N LYS A 126 12.32 8.06 -9.80
CA LYS A 126 12.88 9.43 -9.95
C LYS A 126 11.79 10.45 -10.27
N TYR A 127 10.85 10.10 -11.15
CA TYR A 127 9.71 10.96 -11.45
C TYR A 127 8.84 11.19 -10.20
N LEU A 128 8.50 10.12 -9.48
CA LEU A 128 7.73 10.16 -8.24
C LEU A 128 8.41 11.07 -7.21
N ILE A 129 9.71 10.91 -6.96
CA ILE A 129 10.47 11.77 -6.04
C ILE A 129 10.34 13.25 -6.46
N SER A 130 10.50 13.56 -7.74
CA SER A 130 10.40 14.95 -8.23
C SER A 130 9.04 15.61 -8.02
N ARG A 131 7.97 14.81 -7.84
CA ARG A 131 6.60 15.29 -7.64
C ARG A 131 6.17 15.25 -6.18
N HIS A 132 6.53 14.19 -5.46
CA HIS A 132 6.03 13.91 -4.11
C HIS A 132 6.91 14.49 -3.01
N GLU A 133 8.21 14.64 -3.24
CA GLU A 133 9.11 15.23 -2.25
C GLU A 133 8.72 16.67 -1.88
N PRO A 134 8.37 17.59 -2.83
CA PRO A 134 7.87 18.92 -2.48
C PRO A 134 6.53 18.91 -1.73
N ILE A 135 5.66 17.94 -1.99
CA ILE A 135 4.36 17.81 -1.32
C ILE A 135 4.57 17.52 0.16
N LEU A 136 5.44 16.56 0.48
CA LEU A 136 5.78 16.22 1.86
C LEU A 136 6.56 17.34 2.56
N ALA A 137 7.45 18.03 1.84
CA ALA A 137 8.17 19.19 2.38
C ALA A 137 7.24 20.36 2.74
N ALA A 138 6.14 20.54 1.99
CA ALA A 138 5.17 21.61 2.22
C ALA A 138 4.29 21.37 3.46
N ASN A 139 4.18 20.13 3.95
CA ASN A 139 3.41 19.80 5.13
C ASN A 139 4.33 19.62 6.36
N PRO A 140 4.28 20.51 7.38
CA PRO A 140 5.16 20.43 8.55
C PRO A 140 5.07 19.12 9.33
N SER A 141 3.97 18.37 9.23
CA SER A 141 3.82 17.06 9.87
C SER A 141 4.67 15.97 9.21
N GLY A 142 5.07 16.16 7.96
CA GLY A 142 5.72 15.14 7.13
C GLY A 142 4.78 14.09 6.56
N HIS A 143 3.46 14.23 6.72
CA HIS A 143 2.44 13.39 6.08
C HIS A 143 1.93 14.02 4.77
N TYR A 144 1.38 13.22 3.87
CA TYR A 144 0.70 13.77 2.68
C TYR A 144 -0.50 14.64 3.04
N ILE A 145 -1.27 14.23 4.05
CA ILE A 145 -2.52 14.90 4.41
C ILE A 145 -2.59 15.12 5.92
N GLY A 146 -2.81 16.37 6.34
CA GLY A 146 -2.97 16.73 7.73
C GLY A 146 -1.75 16.34 8.58
N ASN A 147 -1.99 15.73 9.74
CA ASN A 147 -0.95 15.37 10.72
C ASN A 147 -1.06 13.94 11.24
N LYS A 148 -1.73 13.06 10.49
CA LYS A 148 -1.95 11.65 10.86
C LYS A 148 -1.64 10.76 9.68
N LEU A 149 -1.39 9.48 9.98
CA LEU A 149 -1.23 8.43 8.99
C LEU A 149 -2.43 8.41 8.01
N SER A 150 -2.13 8.49 6.72
CA SER A 150 -3.11 8.54 5.64
C SER A 150 -2.84 7.46 4.58
N TYR A 151 -3.81 7.25 3.69
CA TYR A 151 -3.74 6.29 2.61
C TYR A 151 -2.47 6.44 1.72
N PRO A 152 -2.14 7.64 1.20
CA PRO A 152 -0.91 7.83 0.42
C PRO A 152 0.38 7.63 1.21
N ASP A 153 0.39 7.89 2.53
CA ASP A 153 1.58 7.63 3.36
C ASP A 153 1.93 6.13 3.36
N ILE A 154 0.91 5.28 3.54
CA ILE A 154 1.06 3.81 3.58
C ILE A 154 1.54 3.29 2.23
N TYR A 155 1.01 3.83 1.13
CA TYR A 155 1.42 3.48 -0.23
C TYR A 155 2.88 3.84 -0.50
N LEU A 156 3.30 5.05 -0.13
CA LEU A 156 4.68 5.49 -0.31
C LEU A 156 5.64 4.66 0.53
N TYR A 157 5.26 4.35 1.77
CA TYR A 157 6.03 3.43 2.61
C TYR A 157 6.14 2.04 1.97
N HIS A 158 5.06 1.49 1.41
CA HIS A 158 5.12 0.18 0.76
C HIS A 158 6.10 0.17 -0.42
N LEU A 159 6.11 1.22 -1.25
CA LEU A 159 7.10 1.38 -2.32
C LEU A 159 8.52 1.44 -1.76
N TYR A 160 8.76 2.27 -0.74
CA TYR A 160 10.07 2.36 -0.08
C TYR A 160 10.53 0.99 0.44
N PHE A 161 9.68 0.29 1.19
CA PHE A 161 9.94 -1.04 1.73
C PHE A 161 10.31 -2.03 0.63
N MET A 162 9.55 -2.06 -0.48
CA MET A 162 9.85 -2.95 -1.61
C MET A 162 11.22 -2.67 -2.23
N LEU A 163 11.57 -1.39 -2.42
CA LEU A 163 12.86 -1.00 -2.97
C LEU A 163 14.00 -1.35 -2.02
N THR A 164 13.86 -1.12 -0.71
CA THR A 164 14.90 -1.42 0.27
C THR A 164 15.13 -2.91 0.44
N GLU A 165 14.07 -3.69 0.61
CA GLU A 165 14.16 -5.15 0.82
C GLU A 165 14.73 -5.90 -0.38
N THR A 166 14.66 -5.30 -1.57
CA THR A 166 15.19 -5.90 -2.80
C THR A 166 16.54 -5.32 -3.23
N GLY A 167 17.18 -4.52 -2.38
CA GLY A 167 18.52 -3.97 -2.65
C GLY A 167 18.53 -2.84 -3.69
N LEU A 168 17.39 -2.21 -3.97
CA LEU A 168 17.26 -1.04 -4.85
C LEU A 168 17.33 0.27 -4.06
N THR A 169 18.13 0.30 -2.99
CA THR A 169 18.27 1.44 -2.07
C THR A 169 18.79 2.71 -2.73
N ASP A 170 19.53 2.57 -3.84
CA ASP A 170 20.03 3.73 -4.60
C ASP A 170 18.92 4.50 -5.33
N PHE A 171 17.72 3.91 -5.47
CA PHE A 171 16.61 4.55 -6.17
C PHE A 171 15.88 5.54 -5.27
N ILE A 172 15.95 5.36 -3.95
CA ILE A 172 15.31 6.22 -2.96
C ILE A 172 16.11 6.23 -1.66
N ASN A 173 16.66 7.39 -1.31
CA ASN A 173 17.51 7.56 -0.13
C ASN A 173 17.46 8.98 0.41
N GLU A 174 18.06 9.21 1.58
CA GLU A 174 18.01 10.50 2.28
C GLU A 174 18.62 11.67 1.49
N SER A 175 19.61 11.42 0.62
CA SER A 175 20.24 12.50 -0.16
C SER A 175 19.38 12.96 -1.33
N THR A 176 18.52 12.09 -1.85
CA THR A 176 17.66 12.37 -3.01
C THR A 176 16.20 12.65 -2.64
N ALA A 177 15.74 12.08 -1.53
CA ALA A 177 14.35 12.12 -1.09
C ALA A 177 14.25 12.13 0.46
N PRO A 178 14.75 13.19 1.12
CA PRO A 178 14.82 13.24 2.59
C PRO A 178 13.45 13.17 3.29
N HIS A 179 12.41 13.82 2.78
CA HIS A 179 11.08 13.82 3.37
C HIS A 179 10.37 12.49 3.14
N ILE A 180 10.47 11.92 1.93
CA ILE A 180 9.95 10.57 1.67
C ILE A 180 10.63 9.55 2.59
N THR A 181 11.96 9.60 2.71
CA THR A 181 12.71 8.66 3.55
C THR A 181 12.37 8.84 5.02
N LYS A 182 12.20 10.09 5.48
CA LYS A 182 11.75 10.39 6.85
C LYS A 182 10.36 9.81 7.13
N LEU A 183 9.40 9.99 6.22
CA LEU A 183 8.05 9.41 6.34
C LEU A 183 8.11 7.87 6.35
N ALA A 184 8.85 7.26 5.43
CA ALA A 184 8.96 5.80 5.37
C ALA A 184 9.56 5.21 6.65
N LYS A 185 10.60 5.86 7.20
CA LYS A 185 11.22 5.44 8.47
C LYS A 185 10.29 5.62 9.67
N SER A 186 9.46 6.66 9.70
CA SER A 186 8.49 6.84 10.78
C SER A 186 7.41 5.75 10.76
N LEU A 187 6.95 5.35 9.57
CA LEU A 187 6.01 4.24 9.41
C LEU A 187 6.63 2.88 9.77
N ALA A 188 7.89 2.64 9.39
CA ALA A 188 8.62 1.41 9.75
C ALA A 188 8.75 1.21 11.28
N ALA A 189 8.71 2.29 12.06
CA ALA A 189 8.76 2.24 13.52
C ALA A 189 7.39 1.95 14.18
N LEU A 190 6.30 1.91 13.41
CA LEU A 190 4.97 1.64 13.94
C LEU A 190 4.82 0.14 14.29
N PRO A 191 4.33 -0.22 15.48
CA PRO A 191 4.07 -1.62 15.83
C PRO A 191 3.10 -2.33 14.87
N ALA A 192 2.23 -1.59 14.19
CA ALA A 192 1.30 -2.12 13.20
C ALA A 192 1.96 -2.55 11.88
N VAL A 193 3.21 -2.11 11.65
CA VAL A 193 3.99 -2.30 10.43
C VAL A 193 5.11 -3.34 10.63
N GLN A 194 5.58 -3.52 11.87
CA GLN A 194 6.54 -4.55 12.29
C GLN A 194 5.90 -5.94 12.31
#